data_AF-A0A523TWY8-F1
#
_entry.id   AF-A0A523TWY8-F1
#
_cell.length_a   1.000
_cell.length_b   1.000
_cell.length_c   1.000
_cell.angle_alpha   90.00
_cell.angle_beta   90.00
_cell.angle_gamma   90.00
#
_symmetry.space_group_name_H-M   'P 1'
#
loop_
_entity.id
_entity.type
_entity.pdbx_description
1 polymer ?
#
loop_
_entity_poly.entity_id
_entity_poly.type
_entity_poly.pdbx_seq_one_letter_code
_entity_poly.pdbx_strand_id
1 'polypeptide(L)'
;MQELPSPSISIALDGCEDNNLSHLCIGDPGLILTAFESLEGEHITAVHVEVIGDDPFECEGSICRIELAPYENQQMEIIFSADSSYGDQTEEYTALVRPVTITWPERPGKEVWQIEVLSTQWDGEPVAACAFTWESFPPVDPNHAWLTTPTDPSGLATNQPFELLAGRLLRWGLVEASDCPWEGLMQDGTASVCGVQEAREAVDIWQDRFDIRILQVAEETGIPAKLIKALFAQESQFWPLGIPGVEEYGLGSLHPEGGDALLLWNVSFYQQFCPQVLSEKACAYRYHELEEENQELLRGALTIQADVSCPECPNGLDLDKAERSVDLFAELLLANCAQTGELVRQVSRKAPGSVFSYPDLWRLTLANYNAGPGCLQEALGDVKQARDPFDWSTVSQALADLEACRGSMEYVERVTKIYP
;
A
#
# COMPACT_ATOMS: atom_id res chain seq x y z
N MET A 1 -0.39 41.54 6.86
CA MET A 1 -1.09 41.47 5.56
C MET A 1 -1.76 40.13 5.54
N GLN A 2 -3.05 40.09 5.21
CA GLN A 2 -3.78 38.84 5.06
C GLN A 2 -3.48 38.36 3.63
N GLU A 3 -2.86 37.20 3.50
CA GLU A 3 -2.68 36.55 2.20
C GLU A 3 -4.06 36.23 1.62
N LEU A 4 -4.28 36.60 0.36
CA LEU A 4 -5.48 36.23 -0.37
C LEU A 4 -5.33 34.77 -0.82
N PRO A 5 -6.43 34.00 -0.85
CA PRO A 5 -6.39 32.64 -1.38
C PRO A 5 -6.04 32.67 -2.87
N SER A 6 -5.14 31.79 -3.30
CA SER A 6 -4.74 31.61 -4.70
C SER A 6 -5.77 30.74 -5.45
N PRO A 7 -5.84 30.84 -6.79
CA PRO A 7 -6.61 29.91 -7.61
C PRO A 7 -6.09 28.48 -7.45
N SER A 8 -6.93 27.49 -7.77
CA SER A 8 -6.60 26.07 -7.75
C SER A 8 -6.94 25.39 -9.07
N ILE A 9 -6.40 24.20 -9.31
CA ILE A 9 -6.69 23.39 -10.50
C ILE A 9 -6.73 21.91 -10.14
N SER A 10 -7.73 21.18 -10.62
CA SER A 10 -7.86 19.73 -10.46
C SER A 10 -7.82 19.01 -11.80
N ILE A 11 -7.52 17.71 -11.76
CA ILE A 11 -7.49 16.84 -12.92
C ILE A 11 -8.34 15.60 -12.68
N ALA A 12 -9.23 15.28 -13.63
CA ALA A 12 -10.17 14.16 -13.56
C ALA A 12 -10.30 13.47 -14.93
N LEU A 13 -10.88 12.28 -14.95
CA LEU A 13 -11.23 11.58 -16.19
C LEU A 13 -12.70 11.77 -16.54
N ASP A 14 -12.99 11.87 -17.83
CA ASP A 14 -14.35 11.94 -18.35
C ASP A 14 -14.79 10.62 -18.99
N GLY A 15 -15.97 10.15 -18.59
CA GLY A 15 -16.61 8.96 -19.18
C GLY A 15 -15.98 7.63 -18.76
N CYS A 16 -15.28 7.57 -17.62
CA CYS A 16 -14.61 6.37 -17.12
C CYS A 16 -15.31 5.81 -15.86
N GLU A 17 -15.34 4.48 -15.75
CA GLU A 17 -15.77 3.72 -14.57
C GLU A 17 -14.53 3.25 -13.81
N ASP A 18 -14.51 3.35 -12.48
CA ASP A 18 -13.40 2.86 -11.67
C ASP A 18 -13.34 1.33 -11.63
N ASN A 19 -12.14 0.77 -11.66
CA ASN A 19 -11.91 -0.66 -11.51
C ASN A 19 -10.58 -0.95 -10.81
N ASN A 20 -10.68 -1.35 -9.54
CA ASN A 20 -9.64 -2.04 -8.77
C ASN A 20 -8.21 -1.57 -9.09
N LEU A 21 -7.92 -0.29 -8.81
CA LEU A 21 -6.63 0.40 -8.98
C LEU A 21 -6.38 1.08 -10.34
N SER A 22 -7.39 1.15 -11.22
CA SER A 22 -7.33 1.85 -12.51
C SER A 22 -8.69 2.42 -12.93
N HIS A 23 -8.72 3.21 -14.01
CA HIS A 23 -9.96 3.78 -14.57
C HIS A 23 -10.25 3.17 -15.94
N LEU A 24 -11.44 2.62 -16.13
CA LEU A 24 -11.87 2.00 -17.39
C LEU A 24 -12.85 2.89 -18.15
N CYS A 25 -12.49 3.34 -19.34
CA CYS A 25 -13.32 4.17 -20.19
C CYS A 25 -13.84 3.38 -21.38
N ILE A 26 -15.13 3.55 -21.71
CA ILE A 26 -15.68 3.07 -22.98
C ILE A 26 -15.76 4.24 -23.95
N GLY A 27 -15.19 4.05 -25.14
CA GLY A 27 -15.09 5.11 -26.15
C GLY A 27 -13.83 5.93 -25.92
N ASP A 28 -13.79 7.13 -26.52
CA ASP A 28 -12.58 7.97 -26.52
C ASP A 28 -12.34 8.59 -25.14
N PRO A 29 -11.26 8.20 -24.43
CA PRO A 29 -10.96 8.71 -23.11
C PRO A 29 -10.45 10.14 -23.16
N GLY A 30 -10.96 10.98 -22.25
CA GLY A 30 -10.53 12.37 -22.10
C GLY A 30 -10.11 12.69 -20.67
N LEU A 31 -9.06 13.48 -20.53
CA LEU A 31 -8.62 14.08 -19.28
C LEU A 31 -9.17 15.50 -19.19
N ILE A 32 -9.81 15.84 -18.08
CA ILE A 32 -10.39 17.16 -17.84
C ILE A 32 -9.62 17.84 -16.71
N LEU A 33 -9.04 18.99 -17.04
CA LEU A 33 -8.48 19.94 -16.10
C LEU A 33 -9.55 20.97 -15.75
N THR A 34 -9.84 21.16 -14.46
CA THR A 34 -10.81 22.14 -13.96
C THR A 34 -10.13 23.10 -13.00
N ALA A 35 -10.02 24.37 -13.40
CA ALA A 35 -9.47 25.42 -12.57
C ALA A 35 -10.58 26.19 -11.83
N PHE A 36 -10.27 26.69 -10.64
CA PHE A 36 -11.20 27.39 -9.78
C PHE A 36 -10.59 28.68 -9.22
N GLU A 37 -11.35 29.77 -9.30
CA GLU A 37 -11.04 31.05 -8.67
C GLU A 37 -11.92 31.24 -7.44
N SER A 38 -11.30 31.56 -6.31
CA SER A 38 -11.95 31.70 -5.01
C SER A 38 -12.34 33.14 -4.67
N LEU A 39 -11.76 34.12 -5.34
CA LEU A 39 -12.03 35.54 -5.14
C LEU A 39 -13.34 35.99 -5.79
N GLU A 40 -14.16 36.73 -5.04
CA GLU A 40 -15.46 37.19 -5.50
C GLU A 40 -15.33 38.19 -6.67
N GLY A 41 -15.97 37.88 -7.79
CA GLY A 41 -15.96 38.73 -9.00
C GLY A 41 -14.80 38.44 -9.96
N GLU A 42 -13.85 37.59 -9.56
CA GLU A 42 -12.77 37.10 -10.40
C GLU A 42 -13.11 35.74 -11.01
N HIS A 43 -12.40 35.35 -12.06
CA HIS A 43 -12.61 34.08 -12.77
C HIS A 43 -11.31 33.62 -13.44
N ILE A 44 -11.23 32.32 -13.72
CA ILE A 44 -10.12 31.77 -14.52
C ILE A 44 -10.25 32.24 -15.96
N THR A 45 -9.15 32.74 -16.51
CA THR A 45 -9.06 33.25 -17.88
C THR A 45 -8.51 32.22 -18.86
N ALA A 46 -7.54 31.41 -18.43
CA ALA A 46 -6.93 30.37 -19.25
C ALA A 46 -6.39 29.20 -18.42
N VAL A 47 -6.35 28.02 -19.03
CA VAL A 47 -5.61 26.84 -18.54
C VAL A 47 -4.51 26.52 -19.54
N HIS A 48 -3.27 26.43 -19.06
CA HIS A 48 -2.08 26.13 -19.85
C HIS A 48 -1.74 24.65 -19.72
N VAL A 49 -1.40 24.01 -20.84
CA VAL A 49 -1.07 22.58 -20.90
C VAL A 49 0.14 22.35 -21.81
N GLU A 50 1.09 21.57 -21.32
CA GLU A 50 2.21 21.05 -22.10
C GLU A 50 2.27 19.52 -21.93
N VAL A 51 2.06 18.77 -23.02
CA VAL A 51 2.36 17.34 -23.06
C VAL A 51 3.80 17.20 -23.55
N ILE A 52 4.68 16.60 -22.74
CA ILE A 52 6.11 16.52 -23.07
C ILE A 52 6.30 15.78 -24.40
N GLY A 53 6.83 16.49 -25.39
CA GLY A 53 7.05 15.99 -26.75
C GLY A 53 6.14 16.62 -27.80
N ASP A 54 5.09 17.33 -27.39
CA ASP A 54 4.19 18.09 -28.26
C ASP A 54 4.34 19.61 -28.06
N ASP A 55 3.69 20.39 -28.94
CA ASP A 55 3.61 21.85 -28.77
C ASP A 55 2.64 22.19 -27.63
N PRO A 56 3.00 23.11 -26.72
CA PRO A 56 2.12 23.54 -25.63
C PRO A 56 0.89 24.27 -26.20
N PHE A 57 -0.23 24.17 -25.50
CA PHE A 57 -1.49 24.81 -25.88
C PHE A 57 -2.22 25.40 -24.67
N GLU A 58 -3.15 26.31 -24.95
CA GLU A 58 -3.99 26.95 -23.95
C GLU A 58 -5.47 26.71 -24.25
N CYS A 59 -6.27 26.53 -23.21
CA CYS A 59 -7.72 26.49 -23.27
C CYS A 59 -8.27 27.79 -22.66
N GLU A 60 -9.15 28.49 -23.38
CA GLU A 60 -9.84 29.65 -22.83
C GLU A 60 -10.84 29.24 -21.73
N GLY A 61 -10.82 29.97 -20.61
CA GLY A 61 -11.68 29.73 -19.46
C GLY A 61 -11.13 28.70 -18.48
N SER A 62 -12.03 28.11 -17.69
CA SER A 62 -11.67 27.30 -16.51
C SER A 62 -11.58 25.80 -16.75
N ILE A 63 -11.87 25.33 -17.98
CA ILE A 63 -11.93 23.90 -18.29
C ILE A 63 -11.06 23.63 -19.52
N CYS A 64 -10.16 22.66 -19.41
CA CYS A 64 -9.36 22.18 -20.54
C CYS A 64 -9.48 20.67 -20.68
N ARG A 65 -9.71 20.20 -21.90
CA ARG A 65 -9.85 18.77 -22.21
C ARG A 65 -8.67 18.30 -23.05
N ILE A 66 -8.07 17.19 -22.66
CA ILE A 66 -6.99 16.52 -23.38
C ILE A 66 -7.52 15.16 -23.85
N GLU A 67 -7.50 14.92 -25.17
CA GLU A 67 -7.87 13.62 -25.74
C GLU A 67 -6.71 12.63 -25.56
N LEU A 68 -6.99 11.46 -24.96
CA LEU A 68 -5.94 10.50 -24.61
C LEU A 68 -5.71 9.43 -25.69
N ALA A 69 -6.69 9.20 -26.58
CA ALA A 69 -6.59 8.20 -27.65
C ALA A 69 -5.33 8.34 -28.55
N PRO A 70 -4.85 9.56 -28.91
CA PRO A 70 -3.61 9.72 -29.69
C PRO A 70 -2.35 9.15 -29.03
N TYR A 71 -2.38 8.95 -27.71
CA TYR A 71 -1.24 8.53 -26.90
C TYR A 71 -1.32 7.06 -26.48
N GLU A 72 -2.09 6.25 -27.21
CA GLU A 72 -2.28 4.82 -26.92
C GLU A 72 -0.95 4.09 -26.65
N ASN A 73 -0.89 3.39 -25.52
CA ASN A 73 0.28 2.63 -25.03
C ASN A 73 1.52 3.49 -24.75
N GLN A 74 1.37 4.80 -24.57
CA GLN A 74 2.45 5.71 -24.21
C GLN A 74 2.21 6.27 -22.81
N GLN A 75 3.28 6.40 -22.03
CA GLN A 75 3.25 7.18 -20.81
C GLN A 75 3.51 8.64 -21.18
N MET A 76 2.57 9.51 -20.85
CA MET A 76 2.67 10.95 -21.02
C MET A 76 3.09 11.60 -19.71
N GLU A 77 3.87 12.66 -19.83
CA GLU A 77 4.09 13.64 -18.77
C GLU A 77 3.39 14.94 -19.21
N ILE A 78 2.47 15.42 -18.39
CA ILE A 78 1.63 16.59 -18.68
C ILE A 78 1.92 17.63 -17.61
N ILE A 79 2.37 18.81 -18.03
CA ILE A 79 2.57 19.98 -17.19
C ILE A 79 1.37 20.91 -17.38
N PHE A 80 0.80 21.43 -16.29
CA PHE A 80 -0.38 22.28 -16.35
C PHE A 80 -0.45 23.35 -15.26
N SER A 81 -1.10 24.46 -15.58
CA SER A 81 -1.38 25.57 -14.66
C SER A 81 -2.59 26.39 -15.15
N ALA A 82 -3.06 27.36 -14.35
CA ALA A 82 -4.18 28.23 -14.74
C ALA A 82 -3.98 29.69 -14.31
N ASP A 83 -4.46 30.61 -15.15
CA ASP A 83 -4.41 32.06 -14.96
C ASP A 83 -5.75 32.61 -14.45
N SER A 84 -5.69 33.56 -13.52
CA SER A 84 -6.87 34.28 -12.99
C SER A 84 -7.01 35.68 -13.59
N SER A 85 -8.25 36.18 -13.68
CA SER A 85 -8.54 37.57 -14.00
C SER A 85 -8.01 38.56 -12.97
N TYR A 86 -7.73 38.10 -11.74
CA TYR A 86 -7.08 38.89 -10.70
C TYR A 86 -5.61 39.19 -11.02
N GLY A 87 -4.98 38.38 -11.90
CA GLY A 87 -3.61 38.54 -12.35
C GLY A 87 -2.58 37.66 -11.63
N ASP A 88 -3.03 36.73 -10.80
CA ASP A 88 -2.24 35.62 -10.27
C ASP A 88 -2.47 34.32 -11.06
N GLN A 89 -1.67 33.30 -10.75
CA GLN A 89 -1.63 32.00 -11.42
C GLN A 89 -1.54 30.90 -10.36
N THR A 90 -2.03 29.71 -10.68
CA THR A 90 -1.75 28.52 -9.88
C THR A 90 -0.24 28.21 -9.87
N GLU A 91 0.21 27.35 -8.97
CA GLU A 91 1.49 26.68 -9.18
C GLU A 91 1.44 25.83 -10.46
N GLU A 92 2.61 25.48 -10.98
CA GLU A 92 2.74 24.51 -12.06
C GLU A 92 2.73 23.10 -11.48
N TYR A 93 1.84 22.27 -12.01
CA TYR A 93 1.68 20.88 -11.58
C TYR A 93 2.02 19.91 -12.71
N THR A 94 2.35 18.68 -12.33
CA THR A 94 2.66 17.60 -13.26
C THR A 94 1.69 16.44 -13.06
N ALA A 95 1.29 15.81 -14.15
CA ALA A 95 0.56 14.54 -14.17
C ALA A 95 1.30 13.52 -15.06
N LEU A 96 1.45 12.29 -14.58
CA LEU A 96 1.80 11.16 -15.44
C LEU A 96 0.52 10.42 -15.83
N VAL A 97 0.30 10.22 -17.13
CA VAL A 97 -0.92 9.60 -17.64
C VAL A 97 -0.57 8.49 -18.61
N ARG A 98 -1.21 7.32 -18.47
CA ARG A 98 -1.01 6.19 -19.36
C ARG A 98 -2.33 5.61 -19.84
N PRO A 99 -2.71 5.83 -21.12
CA PRO A 99 -3.85 5.17 -21.74
C PRO A 99 -3.44 3.84 -22.40
N VAL A 100 -4.13 2.75 -22.05
CA VAL A 100 -3.88 1.39 -22.59
C VAL A 100 -5.18 0.77 -23.05
N THR A 101 -5.21 0.23 -24.26
CA THR A 101 -6.38 -0.54 -24.73
C THR A 101 -6.32 -1.96 -24.19
N ILE A 102 -7.39 -2.42 -23.54
CA ILE A 102 -7.45 -3.73 -22.91
C ILE A 102 -8.58 -4.59 -23.49
N THR A 103 -8.44 -5.92 -23.34
CA THR A 103 -9.54 -6.85 -23.60
C THR A 103 -10.31 -7.08 -22.31
N TRP A 104 -11.58 -6.65 -22.26
CA TRP A 104 -12.44 -6.83 -21.08
C TRP A 104 -13.43 -7.99 -21.25
N PRO A 105 -13.26 -9.12 -20.53
CA PRO A 105 -14.10 -10.31 -20.73
C PRO A 105 -15.60 -10.08 -20.52
N GLU A 106 -16.00 -9.17 -19.63
CA GLU A 106 -17.41 -8.90 -19.33
C GLU A 106 -18.09 -8.03 -20.40
N ARG A 107 -17.31 -7.38 -21.28
CA ARG A 107 -17.81 -6.50 -22.34
C ARG A 107 -17.14 -6.86 -23.68
N PRO A 108 -17.37 -8.08 -24.20
CA PRO A 108 -16.71 -8.56 -25.42
C PRO A 108 -17.10 -7.70 -26.63
N GLY A 109 -16.11 -7.31 -27.43
CA GLY A 109 -16.30 -6.56 -28.68
C GLY A 109 -16.45 -5.05 -28.54
N LYS A 110 -16.28 -4.50 -27.33
CA LYS A 110 -16.08 -3.06 -27.13
C LYS A 110 -14.61 -2.76 -26.90
N GLU A 111 -14.14 -1.66 -27.48
CA GLU A 111 -12.85 -1.08 -27.13
C GLU A 111 -12.97 -0.47 -25.72
N VAL A 112 -12.09 -0.93 -24.84
CA VAL A 112 -12.04 -0.49 -23.45
C VAL A 112 -10.65 0.06 -23.19
N TRP A 113 -10.61 1.29 -22.71
CA TRP A 113 -9.39 1.97 -22.33
C TRP A 113 -9.20 1.84 -20.84
N GLN A 114 -8.03 1.39 -20.42
CA GLN A 114 -7.58 1.57 -19.06
C GLN A 114 -6.69 2.81 -19.01
N ILE A 115 -7.07 3.76 -18.17
CA ILE A 115 -6.35 4.99 -17.93
C ILE A 115 -5.83 4.99 -16.51
N GLU A 116 -4.58 5.35 -16.37
CA GLU A 116 -3.95 5.54 -15.08
C GLU A 116 -3.41 6.97 -15.02
N VAL A 117 -3.71 7.67 -13.93
CA VAL A 117 -3.34 9.07 -13.71
C VAL A 117 -2.60 9.17 -12.38
N LEU A 118 -1.40 9.75 -12.41
CA LEU A 118 -0.62 10.10 -11.22
C LEU A 118 -0.46 11.61 -11.17
N SER A 119 -1.19 12.28 -10.27
CA SER A 119 -1.03 13.72 -10.02
C SER A 119 -1.42 14.06 -8.59
N THR A 120 -0.79 15.09 -8.02
CA THR A 120 -1.21 15.66 -6.74
C THR A 120 -2.52 16.44 -6.83
N GLN A 121 -2.96 16.78 -8.05
CA GLN A 121 -4.22 17.47 -8.32
C GLN A 121 -5.35 16.52 -8.73
N TRP A 122 -5.14 15.20 -8.62
CA TRP A 122 -6.12 14.20 -9.03
C TRP A 122 -7.40 14.30 -8.19
N ASP A 123 -8.53 14.45 -8.87
CA ASP A 123 -9.88 14.60 -8.30
C ASP A 123 -10.76 13.40 -8.71
N GLY A 124 -10.23 12.20 -8.46
CA GLY A 124 -10.92 10.92 -8.61
C GLY A 124 -10.54 9.95 -7.49
N GLU A 125 -10.92 8.68 -7.62
CA GLU A 125 -10.65 7.66 -6.60
C GLU A 125 -9.14 7.52 -6.27
N PRO A 126 -8.77 7.11 -5.05
CA PRO A 126 -7.39 7.02 -4.62
C PRO A 126 -6.54 6.21 -5.59
N VAL A 127 -5.45 6.83 -6.02
CA VAL A 127 -4.43 6.20 -6.85
C VAL A 127 -3.86 5.00 -6.09
N ALA A 128 -3.61 3.90 -6.81
CA ALA A 128 -2.98 2.71 -6.25
C ALA A 128 -1.78 3.05 -5.38
N ALA A 129 -1.71 2.45 -4.19
CA ALA A 129 -0.69 2.78 -3.22
C ALA A 129 0.71 2.71 -3.84
N CYS A 130 1.54 3.71 -3.51
CA CYS A 130 2.95 3.81 -3.90
C CYS A 130 3.19 4.00 -5.41
N ALA A 131 2.15 4.02 -6.25
CA ALA A 131 2.29 4.23 -7.69
C ALA A 131 2.95 5.57 -8.01
N PHE A 132 2.56 6.64 -7.31
CA PHE A 132 3.20 7.95 -7.41
C PHE A 132 4.67 7.91 -6.94
N THR A 133 4.93 7.34 -5.76
CA THR A 133 6.28 7.24 -5.19
C THR A 133 7.26 6.50 -6.09
N TRP A 134 6.75 5.49 -6.78
CA TRP A 134 7.52 4.66 -7.68
C TRP A 134 7.52 5.15 -9.12
N GLU A 135 6.61 6.06 -9.50
CA GLU A 135 6.36 6.38 -10.90
C GLU A 135 6.08 5.09 -11.71
N SER A 136 5.26 4.21 -11.11
CA SER A 136 4.96 2.88 -11.64
C SER A 136 3.48 2.58 -11.48
N PHE A 137 2.92 1.92 -12.47
CA PHE A 137 1.49 1.66 -12.54
C PHE A 137 1.16 0.20 -12.22
N PRO A 138 0.02 -0.07 -11.56
CA PRO A 138 -0.45 -1.42 -11.26
C PRO A 138 -0.48 -2.34 -12.49
N PRO A 139 -0.28 -3.65 -12.30
CA PRO A 139 -0.44 -4.61 -13.38
C PRO A 139 -1.91 -4.72 -13.80
N VAL A 140 -2.13 -4.88 -15.11
CA VAL A 140 -3.46 -5.21 -15.69
C VAL A 140 -3.69 -6.73 -15.75
N ASP A 141 -2.64 -7.52 -15.57
CA ASP A 141 -2.65 -8.96 -15.77
C ASP A 141 -3.30 -9.69 -14.57
N PRO A 142 -4.29 -10.57 -14.80
CA PRO A 142 -4.86 -11.44 -13.75
C PRO A 142 -3.84 -12.30 -13.01
N ASN A 143 -2.64 -12.55 -13.55
CA ASN A 143 -1.55 -13.26 -12.86
C ASN A 143 -0.99 -12.53 -11.62
N HIS A 144 -1.49 -11.33 -11.32
CA HIS A 144 -1.17 -10.57 -10.10
C HIS A 144 -2.40 -10.40 -9.21
N ALA A 145 -3.22 -11.45 -9.08
CA ALA A 145 -4.44 -11.42 -8.28
C ALA A 145 -4.22 -10.97 -6.83
N TRP A 146 -3.06 -11.24 -6.24
CA TRP A 146 -2.66 -10.76 -4.90
C TRP A 146 -2.51 -9.22 -4.79
N LEU A 147 -2.42 -8.50 -5.92
CA LEU A 147 -2.41 -7.04 -6.00
C LEU A 147 -3.78 -6.47 -6.42
N THR A 148 -4.87 -7.12 -6.03
CA THR A 148 -6.24 -6.63 -6.31
C THR A 148 -7.04 -6.39 -5.04
N THR A 149 -8.00 -5.47 -5.13
CA THR A 149 -9.03 -5.22 -4.11
C THR A 149 -10.36 -5.70 -4.67
N PRO A 150 -11.09 -6.62 -4.00
CA PRO A 150 -12.44 -6.98 -4.43
C PRO A 150 -13.45 -5.90 -4.06
N THR A 151 -14.61 -5.87 -4.73
CA THR A 151 -15.68 -4.90 -4.43
C THR A 151 -16.55 -5.28 -3.23
N ASP A 152 -16.37 -6.49 -2.69
CA ASP A 152 -17.14 -7.02 -1.57
C ASP A 152 -16.20 -7.80 -0.62
N PRO A 153 -16.39 -7.71 0.71
CA PRO A 153 -15.54 -8.41 1.67
C PRO A 153 -15.45 -9.92 1.44
N SER A 154 -16.51 -10.58 0.94
CA SER A 154 -16.47 -12.02 0.65
C SER A 154 -15.45 -12.39 -0.44
N GLY A 155 -15.00 -11.43 -1.25
CA GLY A 155 -13.90 -11.62 -2.20
C GLY A 155 -12.51 -11.74 -1.55
N LEU A 156 -12.38 -11.48 -0.24
CA LEU A 156 -11.19 -11.69 0.58
C LEU A 156 -11.24 -12.99 1.40
N ALA A 157 -12.35 -13.72 1.33
CA ALA A 157 -12.49 -14.94 2.09
C ALA A 157 -11.45 -15.98 1.63
N THR A 158 -10.74 -16.58 2.58
CA THR A 158 -9.82 -17.68 2.31
C THR A 158 -10.20 -18.92 3.10
N ASN A 159 -9.76 -20.08 2.62
CA ASN A 159 -10.03 -21.35 3.26
C ASN A 159 -8.71 -22.06 3.62
N GLN A 160 -7.72 -21.30 4.06
CA GLN A 160 -6.41 -21.88 4.38
C GLN A 160 -6.48 -22.65 5.71
N PRO A 161 -5.93 -23.88 5.78
CA PRO A 161 -5.91 -24.69 7.01
C PRO A 161 -4.79 -24.22 7.95
N PHE A 162 -4.91 -23.00 8.48
CA PHE A 162 -3.91 -22.39 9.34
C PHE A 162 -3.67 -23.18 10.64
N GLU A 163 -2.58 -23.95 10.68
CA GLU A 163 -2.24 -24.83 11.80
C GLU A 163 -1.93 -24.06 13.10
N LEU A 164 -1.32 -22.88 12.98
CA LEU A 164 -1.07 -22.02 14.14
C LEU A 164 -2.39 -21.50 14.68
N LEU A 165 -3.24 -20.94 13.81
CA LEU A 165 -4.54 -20.41 14.22
C LEU A 165 -5.40 -21.50 14.86
N ALA A 166 -5.51 -22.66 14.23
CA ALA A 166 -6.21 -23.81 14.79
C ALA A 166 -5.69 -24.17 16.19
N GLY A 167 -4.36 -24.23 16.36
CA GLY A 167 -3.74 -24.51 17.65
C GLY A 167 -4.06 -23.44 18.71
N ARG A 168 -4.14 -22.17 18.32
CA ARG A 168 -4.54 -21.07 19.21
C ARG A 168 -6.01 -21.18 19.62
N LEU A 169 -6.90 -21.43 18.67
CA LEU A 169 -8.33 -21.60 18.95
C LEU A 169 -8.57 -22.77 19.92
N LEU A 170 -7.88 -23.90 19.72
CA LEU A 170 -7.94 -25.06 20.63
C LEU A 170 -7.38 -24.72 22.01
N ARG A 171 -6.18 -24.14 22.08
CA ARG A 171 -5.49 -23.83 23.35
C ARG A 171 -6.27 -22.82 24.20
N TRP A 172 -6.99 -21.90 23.58
CA TRP A 172 -7.83 -20.91 24.28
C TRP A 172 -9.25 -21.43 24.56
N GLY A 173 -9.57 -22.68 24.23
CA GLY A 173 -10.88 -23.28 24.47
C GLY A 173 -12.00 -22.67 23.62
N LEU A 174 -11.65 -22.03 22.49
CA LEU A 174 -12.62 -21.55 21.51
C LEU A 174 -13.18 -22.69 20.65
N VAL A 175 -12.44 -23.79 20.57
CA VAL A 175 -12.83 -25.06 19.94
C VAL A 175 -12.43 -26.19 20.87
N GLU A 176 -13.25 -27.24 20.96
CA GLU A 176 -12.91 -28.48 21.64
C GLU A 176 -12.62 -29.59 20.62
N ALA A 177 -11.50 -30.30 20.78
CA ALA A 177 -11.14 -31.45 19.94
C ALA A 177 -10.90 -32.69 20.81
N SER A 178 -11.87 -33.03 21.67
CA SER A 178 -11.74 -34.08 22.68
C SER A 178 -11.52 -35.49 22.11
N ASP A 179 -11.95 -35.73 20.87
CA ASP A 179 -11.74 -36.98 20.15
C ASP A 179 -10.32 -37.10 19.53
N CYS A 180 -9.58 -35.98 19.46
CA CYS A 180 -8.21 -35.97 18.97
C CYS A 180 -7.20 -36.30 20.08
N PRO A 181 -6.12 -37.04 19.77
CA PRO A 181 -4.98 -37.18 20.68
C PRO A 181 -4.46 -35.81 21.11
N TRP A 182 -4.20 -35.65 22.42
CA TRP A 182 -3.72 -34.39 23.02
C TRP A 182 -4.62 -33.18 22.72
N GLU A 183 -5.94 -33.41 22.64
CA GLU A 183 -6.93 -32.37 22.31
C GLU A 183 -6.62 -31.68 20.97
N GLY A 184 -6.00 -32.43 20.05
CA GLY A 184 -5.64 -31.94 18.73
C GLY A 184 -4.36 -31.10 18.67
N LEU A 185 -3.66 -30.86 19.78
CA LEU A 185 -2.47 -30.00 19.85
C LEU A 185 -1.15 -30.76 19.64
N MET A 186 -0.18 -30.07 19.02
CA MET A 186 1.22 -30.48 18.93
C MET A 186 2.06 -29.83 20.03
N GLN A 187 3.30 -30.33 20.22
CA GLN A 187 4.19 -29.87 21.29
C GLN A 187 4.60 -28.40 21.15
N ASP A 188 4.73 -27.90 19.92
CA ASP A 188 5.01 -26.50 19.61
C ASP A 188 3.79 -25.57 19.78
N GLY A 189 2.61 -26.15 19.99
CA GLY A 189 1.35 -25.42 20.14
C GLY A 189 0.55 -25.18 18.88
N THR A 190 1.02 -25.66 17.73
CA THR A 190 0.21 -25.76 16.53
C THR A 190 -0.82 -26.90 16.66
N ALA A 191 -1.81 -26.93 15.79
CA ALA A 191 -2.74 -28.05 15.71
C ALA A 191 -2.18 -29.19 14.86
N SER A 192 -2.38 -30.42 15.32
CA SER A 192 -2.22 -31.62 14.51
C SER A 192 -3.25 -31.67 13.38
N VAL A 193 -3.08 -32.57 12.42
CA VAL A 193 -4.07 -32.80 11.34
C VAL A 193 -5.49 -33.03 11.88
N CYS A 194 -5.64 -33.78 12.97
CA CYS A 194 -6.92 -33.99 13.63
C CYS A 194 -7.46 -32.68 14.23
N GLY A 195 -6.60 -31.93 14.95
CA GLY A 195 -6.99 -30.64 15.53
C GLY A 195 -7.40 -29.60 14.49
N VAL A 196 -6.71 -29.55 13.34
CA VAL A 196 -7.08 -28.67 12.22
C VAL A 196 -8.46 -29.06 11.64
N GLN A 197 -8.76 -30.36 11.57
CA GLN A 197 -10.07 -30.83 11.10
C GLN A 197 -11.19 -30.43 12.06
N GLU A 198 -11.00 -30.61 13.37
CA GLU A 198 -11.97 -30.21 14.39
C GLU A 198 -12.15 -28.69 14.47
N ALA A 199 -11.08 -27.92 14.32
CA ALA A 199 -11.11 -26.46 14.35
C ALA A 199 -11.50 -25.80 13.03
N ARG A 200 -11.78 -26.59 11.98
CA ARG A 200 -11.83 -26.10 10.60
C ARG A 200 -12.80 -24.94 10.39
N GLU A 201 -14.03 -25.08 10.88
CA GLU A 201 -15.06 -24.03 10.76
C GLU A 201 -14.66 -22.76 11.51
N ALA A 202 -14.10 -22.89 12.72
CA ALA A 202 -13.67 -21.75 13.51
C ALA A 202 -12.46 -21.03 12.89
N VAL A 203 -11.56 -21.76 12.23
CA VAL A 203 -10.43 -21.21 11.47
C VAL A 203 -10.94 -20.41 10.27
N ASP A 204 -11.92 -20.92 9.53
CA ASP A 204 -12.54 -20.20 8.40
C ASP A 204 -13.26 -18.92 8.86
N ILE A 205 -14.06 -18.99 9.94
CA ILE A 205 -14.71 -17.81 10.52
C ILE A 205 -13.69 -16.79 11.03
N TRP A 206 -12.65 -17.24 11.72
CA TRP A 206 -11.68 -16.34 12.33
C TRP A 206 -10.78 -15.67 11.31
N GLN A 207 -10.32 -16.38 10.28
CA GLN A 207 -9.45 -15.76 9.27
C GLN A 207 -10.19 -14.65 8.49
N ASP A 208 -11.51 -14.78 8.29
CA ASP A 208 -12.33 -13.83 7.51
C ASP A 208 -12.95 -12.71 8.34
N ARG A 209 -12.80 -12.73 9.67
CA ARG A 209 -13.39 -11.71 10.57
C ARG A 209 -12.90 -10.29 10.28
N PHE A 210 -11.71 -10.14 9.69
CA PHE A 210 -11.07 -8.85 9.43
C PHE A 210 -11.38 -8.29 8.03
N ASP A 211 -12.09 -9.03 7.18
CA ASP A 211 -12.24 -8.70 5.75
C ASP A 211 -12.93 -7.37 5.51
N ILE A 212 -13.94 -7.04 6.33
CA ILE A 212 -14.63 -5.75 6.23
C ILE A 212 -13.65 -4.61 6.51
N ARG A 213 -12.84 -4.71 7.58
CA ARG A 213 -11.90 -3.63 7.91
C ARG A 213 -10.74 -3.58 6.92
N ILE A 214 -10.24 -4.73 6.45
CA ILE A 214 -9.21 -4.79 5.41
C ILE A 214 -9.69 -4.12 4.12
N LEU A 215 -10.93 -4.37 3.69
CA LEU A 215 -11.49 -3.73 2.50
C LEU A 215 -11.58 -2.21 2.68
N GLN A 216 -12.12 -1.74 3.82
CA GLN A 216 -12.21 -0.30 4.10
C GLN A 216 -10.84 0.37 4.09
N VAL A 217 -9.84 -0.22 4.75
CA VAL A 217 -8.49 0.34 4.78
C VAL A 217 -7.85 0.32 3.39
N ALA A 218 -8.12 -0.70 2.57
CA ALA A 218 -7.67 -0.74 1.18
C ALA A 218 -8.29 0.39 0.32
N GLU A 219 -9.57 0.69 0.52
CA GLU A 219 -10.26 1.83 -0.12
C GLU A 219 -9.69 3.17 0.37
N GLU A 220 -9.41 3.30 1.66
CA GLU A 220 -8.86 4.53 2.28
C GLU A 220 -7.40 4.80 1.84
N THR A 221 -6.59 3.75 1.66
CA THR A 221 -5.13 3.87 1.45
C THR A 221 -4.66 3.56 0.03
N GLY A 222 -5.50 2.94 -0.79
CA GLY A 222 -5.14 2.43 -2.12
C GLY A 222 -4.26 1.17 -2.09
N ILE A 223 -3.95 0.59 -0.93
CA ILE A 223 -3.21 -0.68 -0.84
C ILE A 223 -4.13 -1.82 -1.28
N PRO A 224 -3.67 -2.79 -2.09
CA PRO A 224 -4.48 -3.94 -2.45
C PRO A 224 -4.99 -4.73 -1.23
N ALA A 225 -6.30 -4.90 -1.09
CA ALA A 225 -6.88 -5.59 0.06
C ALA A 225 -6.39 -7.04 0.20
N LYS A 226 -6.20 -7.74 -0.92
CA LYS A 226 -5.63 -9.09 -0.92
C LYS A 226 -4.18 -9.13 -0.44
N LEU A 227 -3.40 -8.08 -0.68
CA LEU A 227 -2.03 -7.97 -0.16
C LEU A 227 -2.05 -7.82 1.37
N ILE A 228 -2.90 -6.95 1.92
CA ILE A 228 -3.06 -6.80 3.38
C ILE A 228 -3.49 -8.13 4.02
N LYS A 229 -4.51 -8.78 3.46
CA LYS A 229 -4.99 -10.08 3.93
C LYS A 229 -3.89 -11.15 3.87
N ALA A 230 -3.16 -11.22 2.76
CA ALA A 230 -2.07 -12.19 2.59
C ALA A 230 -0.90 -11.94 3.55
N LEU A 231 -0.61 -10.67 3.86
CA LEU A 231 0.38 -10.29 4.86
C LEU A 231 -0.02 -10.85 6.23
N PHE A 232 -1.24 -10.60 6.71
CA PHE A 232 -1.70 -11.11 8.01
C PHE A 232 -1.81 -12.64 8.07
N ALA A 233 -2.18 -13.27 6.96
CA ALA A 233 -2.14 -14.72 6.82
C ALA A 233 -0.73 -15.28 7.08
N GLN A 234 0.29 -14.60 6.55
CA GLN A 234 1.69 -15.02 6.71
C GLN A 234 2.28 -14.65 8.06
N GLU A 235 1.96 -13.47 8.59
CA GLU A 235 2.56 -12.93 9.82
C GLU A 235 2.03 -13.59 11.08
N SER A 236 0.70 -13.67 11.20
CA SER A 236 0.05 -14.10 12.44
C SER A 236 -0.92 -15.27 12.24
N GLN A 237 -1.17 -15.66 10.99
CA GLN A 237 -2.32 -16.50 10.64
C GLN A 237 -3.60 -15.95 11.27
N PHE A 238 -3.74 -14.62 11.30
CA PHE A 238 -4.85 -13.87 11.92
C PHE A 238 -4.98 -14.01 13.45
N TRP A 239 -4.01 -14.61 14.15
CA TRP A 239 -3.99 -14.62 15.61
C TRP A 239 -3.21 -13.42 16.16
N PRO A 240 -3.87 -12.39 16.71
CA PRO A 240 -3.23 -11.08 16.89
C PRO A 240 -2.37 -10.96 18.16
N LEU A 241 -2.37 -11.97 19.05
CA LEU A 241 -1.48 -11.97 20.23
C LEU A 241 -0.08 -12.44 19.84
N GLY A 242 0.92 -11.73 20.35
CA GLY A 242 2.33 -12.07 20.18
C GLY A 242 2.69 -13.46 20.72
N ILE A 243 3.82 -13.98 20.25
CA ILE A 243 4.36 -15.26 20.71
C ILE A 243 5.14 -15.01 22.02
N PRO A 244 4.90 -15.79 23.10
CA PRO A 244 5.66 -15.63 24.33
C PRO A 244 7.17 -15.71 24.11
N GLY A 245 7.90 -14.67 24.51
CA GLY A 245 9.35 -14.57 24.37
C GLY A 245 9.85 -14.01 23.03
N VAL A 246 8.95 -13.60 22.14
CA VAL A 246 9.23 -12.86 20.91
C VAL A 246 8.61 -11.47 21.02
N GLU A 247 9.38 -10.42 20.72
CA GLU A 247 8.91 -9.03 20.80
C GLU A 247 8.25 -8.58 19.48
N GLU A 248 7.16 -9.25 19.13
CA GLU A 248 6.35 -8.94 17.94
C GLU A 248 4.86 -8.89 18.32
N TYR A 249 4.14 -7.91 17.77
CA TYR A 249 2.81 -7.55 18.24
C TYR A 249 1.82 -7.38 17.10
N GLY A 250 0.56 -7.78 17.31
CA GLY A 250 -0.55 -7.53 16.40
C GLY A 250 -0.59 -8.42 15.15
N LEU A 251 -1.53 -8.15 14.25
CA LEU A 251 -1.81 -8.97 13.06
C LEU A 251 -0.66 -9.04 12.06
N GLY A 252 0.14 -7.97 11.96
CA GLY A 252 1.30 -7.89 11.08
C GLY A 252 2.65 -8.05 11.78
N SER A 253 2.67 -8.53 13.03
CA SER A 253 3.92 -8.83 13.77
C SER A 253 4.90 -7.64 13.86
N LEU A 254 4.44 -6.50 14.37
CA LEU A 254 5.29 -5.32 14.54
C LEU A 254 6.38 -5.59 15.58
N HIS A 255 7.65 -5.51 15.16
CA HIS A 255 8.80 -5.38 16.06
C HIS A 255 9.03 -3.90 16.41
N PRO A 256 9.45 -3.52 17.63
CA PRO A 256 9.67 -2.11 18.00
C PRO A 256 10.58 -1.34 17.02
N GLU A 257 11.72 -1.92 16.65
CA GLU A 257 12.66 -1.38 15.65
C GLU A 257 12.09 -1.39 14.23
N GLY A 258 11.21 -2.35 13.92
CA GLY A 258 10.45 -2.34 12.65
C GLY A 258 9.56 -1.10 12.53
N GLY A 259 9.14 -0.51 13.66
CA GLY A 259 8.40 0.75 13.71
C GLY A 259 9.18 1.96 13.19
N ASP A 260 10.51 1.88 13.10
CA ASP A 260 11.33 2.97 12.53
C ASP A 260 10.96 3.26 11.08
N ALA A 261 10.56 2.24 10.30
CA ALA A 261 10.11 2.43 8.93
C ALA A 261 8.91 3.39 8.89
N LEU A 262 7.90 3.15 9.73
CA LEU A 262 6.69 3.98 9.83
C LEU A 262 7.02 5.42 10.24
N LEU A 263 7.84 5.58 11.29
CA LEU A 263 8.19 6.89 11.84
C LEU A 263 9.08 7.73 10.90
N LEU A 264 9.87 7.07 10.03
CA LEU A 264 10.75 7.74 9.06
C LEU A 264 10.05 8.08 7.75
N TRP A 265 9.27 7.14 7.20
CA TRP A 265 8.84 7.19 5.80
C TRP A 265 7.38 7.60 5.62
N ASN A 266 6.58 7.58 6.68
CA ASN A 266 5.23 8.11 6.66
C ASN A 266 5.14 9.42 7.45
N VAL A 267 5.45 10.52 6.76
CA VAL A 267 5.52 11.85 7.37
C VAL A 267 4.17 12.29 7.95
N SER A 268 3.07 12.00 7.25
CA SER A 268 1.72 12.35 7.72
C SER A 268 1.39 11.61 9.02
N PHE A 269 1.64 10.29 9.05
CA PHE A 269 1.46 9.50 10.27
C PHE A 269 2.32 10.06 11.42
N TYR A 270 3.62 10.28 11.19
CA TYR A 270 4.53 10.81 12.23
C TYR A 270 4.05 12.15 12.80
N GLN A 271 3.60 13.07 11.94
CA GLN A 271 3.12 14.40 12.36
C GLN A 271 1.87 14.32 13.23
N GLN A 272 0.99 13.34 13.00
CA GLN A 272 -0.21 13.11 13.80
C GLN A 272 0.09 12.30 15.08
N PHE A 273 1.02 11.36 15.00
CA PHE A 273 1.33 10.43 16.08
C PHE A 273 2.25 11.05 17.14
N CYS A 274 3.31 11.75 16.73
CA CYS A 274 4.31 12.29 17.66
C CYS A 274 3.71 13.16 18.77
N PRO A 275 2.79 14.11 18.51
CA PRO A 275 2.21 14.96 19.55
C PRO A 275 1.34 14.22 20.57
N GLN A 276 0.97 12.97 20.30
CA GLN A 276 0.23 12.12 21.26
C GLN A 276 1.16 11.50 22.30
N VAL A 277 2.47 11.49 22.04
CA VAL A 277 3.50 10.82 22.86
C VAL A 277 4.49 11.83 23.45
N LEU A 278 4.95 12.78 22.64
CA LEU A 278 5.98 13.75 22.98
C LEU A 278 5.43 15.18 22.96
N SER A 279 6.22 16.12 23.48
CA SER A 279 5.87 17.54 23.43
C SER A 279 5.90 18.09 22.00
N GLU A 280 5.07 19.10 21.70
CA GLU A 280 5.06 19.80 20.40
C GLU A 280 6.46 20.29 19.97
N LYS A 281 7.28 20.74 20.93
CA LYS A 281 8.65 21.19 20.65
C LYS A 281 9.54 20.06 20.12
N ALA A 282 9.38 18.84 20.63
CA ALA A 282 10.13 17.68 20.14
C ALA A 282 9.62 17.29 18.75
N CYS A 283 8.30 17.28 18.54
CA CYS A 283 7.68 16.91 17.26
C CYS A 283 7.88 17.93 16.13
N ALA A 284 8.48 19.08 16.41
CA ALA A 284 8.93 20.02 15.38
C ALA A 284 10.14 19.50 14.57
N TYR A 285 10.85 18.49 15.08
CA TYR A 285 11.96 17.82 14.42
C TYR A 285 11.49 16.56 13.68
N ARG A 286 12.26 16.13 12.68
CA ARG A 286 12.05 14.83 12.01
C ARG A 286 12.48 13.72 12.94
N TYR A 287 11.90 12.52 12.78
CA TYR A 287 12.17 11.38 13.65
C TYR A 287 13.68 11.08 13.84
N HIS A 288 14.46 11.04 12.76
CA HIS A 288 15.90 10.79 12.82
C HIS A 288 16.74 11.91 13.47
N GLU A 289 16.15 13.08 13.69
CA GLU A 289 16.80 14.22 14.35
C GLU A 289 16.51 14.26 15.85
N LEU A 290 15.60 13.41 16.33
CA LEU A 290 15.29 13.26 17.75
C LEU A 290 16.43 12.59 18.52
N GLU A 291 16.51 12.90 19.81
CA GLU A 291 17.35 12.13 20.75
C GLU A 291 16.86 10.68 20.84
N GLU A 292 17.79 9.74 21.08
CA GLU A 292 17.53 8.30 21.13
C GLU A 292 16.40 7.94 22.11
N GLU A 293 16.34 8.58 23.28
CA GLU A 293 15.26 8.39 24.27
C GLU A 293 13.88 8.73 23.68
N ASN A 294 13.78 9.80 22.89
CA ASN A 294 12.52 10.18 22.25
C ASN A 294 12.14 9.21 21.13
N GLN A 295 13.12 8.66 20.41
CA GLN A 295 12.90 7.63 19.41
C GLN A 295 12.37 6.34 20.06
N GLU A 296 12.99 5.91 21.17
CA GLU A 296 12.54 4.77 21.98
C GLU A 296 11.13 4.94 22.52
N LEU A 297 10.77 6.14 23.01
CA LEU A 297 9.41 6.43 23.47
C LEU A 297 8.37 6.30 22.36
N LEU A 298 8.67 6.80 21.15
CA LEU A 298 7.78 6.67 20.00
C LEU A 298 7.64 5.21 19.55
N ARG A 299 8.73 4.45 19.50
CA ARG A 299 8.69 3.00 19.20
C ARG A 299 7.85 2.25 20.24
N GLY A 300 8.07 2.50 21.53
CA GLY A 300 7.28 1.90 22.60
C GLY A 300 5.79 2.23 22.51
N ALA A 301 5.45 3.47 22.14
CA ALA A 301 4.05 3.86 21.92
C ALA A 301 3.40 3.13 20.74
N LEU A 302 4.13 2.91 19.63
CA LEU A 302 3.64 2.10 18.51
C LEU A 302 3.41 0.65 18.93
N THR A 303 4.34 0.07 19.69
CA THR A 303 4.20 -1.28 20.24
C THR A 303 2.94 -1.40 21.10
N ILE A 304 2.67 -0.40 21.94
CA ILE A 304 1.43 -0.36 22.74
C ILE A 304 0.19 -0.25 21.83
N GLN A 305 0.26 0.46 20.70
CA GLN A 305 -0.85 0.53 19.76
C GLN A 305 -1.11 -0.82 19.05
N ALA A 306 -0.06 -1.58 18.74
CA ALA A 306 -0.13 -2.90 18.13
C ALA A 306 -0.50 -4.02 19.12
N ASP A 307 -0.14 -3.90 20.40
CA ASP A 307 -0.39 -4.94 21.41
C ASP A 307 -1.87 -5.02 21.79
N VAL A 308 -2.53 -6.11 21.39
CA VAL A 308 -3.96 -6.35 21.64
C VAL A 308 -4.22 -7.11 22.95
N SER A 309 -3.19 -7.35 23.75
CA SER A 309 -3.31 -8.04 25.04
C SER A 309 -4.22 -7.26 26.00
N CYS A 310 -5.22 -7.95 26.54
CA CYS A 310 -6.18 -7.35 27.46
C CYS A 310 -6.54 -8.35 28.56
N PRO A 311 -5.91 -8.26 29.76
CA PRO A 311 -6.13 -9.22 30.85
C PRO A 311 -7.58 -9.31 31.33
N GLU A 312 -8.36 -8.25 31.13
CA GLU A 312 -9.76 -8.15 31.56
C GLU A 312 -10.76 -8.58 30.46
N CYS A 313 -10.29 -8.75 29.22
CA CYS A 313 -11.12 -9.14 28.08
C CYS A 313 -11.31 -10.67 28.04
N PRO A 314 -12.41 -11.18 27.44
CA PRO A 314 -12.56 -12.59 27.15
C PRO A 314 -11.33 -13.11 26.40
N ASN A 315 -10.79 -14.25 26.85
CA ASN A 315 -9.62 -14.90 26.25
C ASN A 315 -8.32 -14.08 26.28
N GLY A 316 -8.27 -12.98 27.05
CA GLY A 316 -7.08 -12.14 27.19
C GLY A 316 -6.82 -11.22 25.99
N LEU A 317 -7.82 -11.02 25.12
CA LEU A 317 -7.67 -10.38 23.81
C LEU A 317 -8.71 -9.27 23.61
N ASP A 318 -8.25 -8.07 23.22
CA ASP A 318 -9.10 -6.99 22.73
C ASP A 318 -9.29 -7.10 21.21
N LEU A 319 -10.40 -7.71 20.79
CA LEU A 319 -10.71 -7.92 19.38
C LEU A 319 -11.04 -6.63 18.63
N ASP A 320 -11.62 -5.64 19.30
CA ASP A 320 -11.92 -4.35 18.68
C ASP A 320 -10.62 -3.59 18.38
N LYS A 321 -9.64 -3.68 19.30
CA LYS A 321 -8.29 -3.16 19.06
C LYS A 321 -7.57 -3.94 17.96
N ALA A 322 -7.72 -5.26 17.91
CA ALA A 322 -7.16 -6.06 16.81
C ALA A 322 -7.72 -5.64 15.45
N GLU A 323 -9.02 -5.38 15.35
CA GLU A 323 -9.63 -4.86 14.13
C GLU A 323 -9.10 -3.47 13.77
N ARG A 324 -9.02 -2.54 14.72
CA ARG A 324 -8.42 -1.22 14.48
C ARG A 324 -6.91 -1.26 14.19
N SER A 325 -6.21 -2.35 14.52
CA SER A 325 -4.78 -2.48 14.23
C SER A 325 -4.50 -2.67 12.73
N VAL A 326 -5.51 -3.04 11.93
CA VAL A 326 -5.39 -3.14 10.46
C VAL A 326 -4.88 -1.84 9.87
N ASP A 327 -5.38 -0.70 10.35
CA ASP A 327 -4.91 0.64 10.02
C ASP A 327 -3.41 0.81 10.21
N LEU A 328 -2.91 0.49 11.41
CA LEU A 328 -1.51 0.65 11.77
C LEU A 328 -0.59 -0.13 10.80
N PHE A 329 -0.98 -1.36 10.45
CA PHE A 329 -0.19 -2.19 9.56
C PHE A 329 -0.28 -1.75 8.09
N ALA A 330 -1.39 -1.15 7.66
CA ALA A 330 -1.47 -0.52 6.35
C ALA A 330 -0.56 0.71 6.26
N GLU A 331 -0.54 1.56 7.29
CA GLU A 331 0.38 2.71 7.37
C GLU A 331 1.85 2.25 7.37
N LEU A 332 2.16 1.16 8.09
CA LEU A 332 3.49 0.55 8.09
C LEU A 332 3.86 0.01 6.70
N LEU A 333 2.92 -0.59 6.00
CA LEU A 333 3.14 -1.12 4.65
C LEU A 333 3.38 0.02 3.64
N LEU A 334 2.64 1.14 3.73
CA LEU A 334 2.91 2.36 2.97
C LEU A 334 4.30 2.93 3.27
N ALA A 335 4.72 2.93 4.53
CA ALA A 335 6.06 3.38 4.90
C ALA A 335 7.16 2.49 4.28
N ASN A 336 6.96 1.17 4.32
CA ASN A 336 7.87 0.21 3.71
C ASN A 336 7.95 0.36 2.18
N CYS A 337 6.82 0.65 1.53
CA CYS A 337 6.81 0.86 0.09
C CYS A 337 7.55 2.15 -0.31
N ALA A 338 7.40 3.21 0.49
CA ALA A 338 8.10 4.47 0.29
C ALA A 338 9.62 4.30 0.48
N GLN A 339 10.03 3.60 1.53
CA GLN A 339 11.43 3.24 1.77
C GLN A 339 12.01 2.42 0.61
N THR A 340 11.26 1.41 0.13
CA THR A 340 11.65 0.59 -1.02
C THR A 340 11.89 1.44 -2.27
N GLY A 341 10.99 2.39 -2.55
CA GLY A 341 11.12 3.31 -3.68
C GLY A 341 12.40 4.15 -3.58
N GLU A 342 12.70 4.68 -2.40
CA GLU A 342 13.91 5.49 -2.19
C GLU A 342 15.18 4.65 -2.30
N LEU A 343 15.21 3.43 -1.76
CA LEU A 343 16.35 2.52 -1.91
C LEU A 343 16.64 2.21 -3.39
N VAL A 344 15.59 1.87 -4.15
CA VAL A 344 15.71 1.63 -5.60
C VAL A 344 16.23 2.88 -6.31
N ARG A 345 15.70 4.07 -5.99
CA ARG A 345 16.14 5.33 -6.60
C ARG A 345 17.60 5.65 -6.30
N GLN A 346 18.03 5.47 -5.06
CA GLN A 346 19.41 5.70 -4.65
C GLN A 346 20.39 4.75 -5.33
N VAL A 347 20.04 3.47 -5.42
CA VAL A 347 20.90 2.46 -6.03
C VAL A 347 20.90 2.61 -7.55
N SER A 348 19.73 2.60 -8.20
CA SER A 348 19.63 2.63 -9.67
C SER A 348 19.94 4.01 -10.29
N ARG A 349 19.79 5.10 -9.52
CA ARG A 349 19.80 6.50 -10.00
C ARG A 349 18.71 6.80 -11.02
N LYS A 350 17.61 6.07 -10.98
CA LYS A 350 16.44 6.21 -11.86
C LYS A 350 15.15 6.15 -11.05
N ALA A 351 14.04 6.56 -11.66
CA ALA A 351 12.71 6.32 -11.12
C ALA A 351 12.48 4.81 -10.89
N PRO A 352 11.92 4.38 -9.75
CA PRO A 352 11.74 2.96 -9.46
C PRO A 352 10.97 2.19 -10.54
N GLY A 353 9.88 2.76 -11.04
CA GLY A 353 9.04 2.21 -12.09
C GLY A 353 9.69 2.13 -13.47
N SER A 354 10.81 2.86 -13.67
CA SER A 354 11.60 2.76 -14.91
C SER A 354 12.59 1.60 -14.91
N VAL A 355 12.81 0.96 -13.76
CA VAL A 355 13.75 -0.17 -13.61
C VAL A 355 13.09 -1.43 -13.10
N PHE A 356 12.01 -1.33 -12.31
CA PHE A 356 11.22 -2.46 -11.84
C PHE A 356 9.76 -2.31 -12.25
N SER A 357 9.09 -3.45 -12.41
CA SER A 357 7.63 -3.49 -12.54
C SER A 357 6.96 -3.17 -11.19
N TYR A 358 5.72 -2.67 -11.21
CA TYR A 358 4.93 -2.46 -9.99
C TYR A 358 4.79 -3.72 -9.12
N PRO A 359 4.54 -4.93 -9.70
CA PRO A 359 4.58 -6.16 -8.92
C PRO A 359 5.92 -6.46 -8.26
N ASP A 360 7.03 -6.21 -8.95
CA ASP A 360 8.36 -6.43 -8.36
C ASP A 360 8.64 -5.45 -7.24
N LEU A 361 8.22 -4.19 -7.37
CA LEU A 361 8.34 -3.19 -6.31
C LEU A 361 7.56 -3.58 -5.05
N TRP A 362 6.38 -4.19 -5.19
CA TRP A 362 5.67 -4.77 -4.04
C TRP A 362 6.38 -6.00 -3.45
N ARG A 363 7.00 -6.85 -4.27
CA ARG A 363 7.83 -7.96 -3.77
C ARG A 363 9.05 -7.46 -3.00
N LEU A 364 9.71 -6.41 -3.50
CA LEU A 364 10.79 -5.74 -2.77
C LEU A 364 10.28 -5.09 -1.47
N THR A 365 9.07 -4.55 -1.47
CA THR A 365 8.43 -3.99 -0.27
C THR A 365 8.17 -5.06 0.78
N LEU A 366 7.68 -6.23 0.40
CA LEU A 366 7.52 -7.37 1.31
C LEU A 366 8.87 -7.87 1.84
N ALA A 367 9.91 -7.86 1.00
CA ALA A 367 11.26 -8.18 1.45
C ALA A 367 11.79 -7.15 2.46
N ASN A 368 11.53 -5.86 2.23
CA ASN A 368 11.86 -4.77 3.15
C ASN A 368 11.10 -4.89 4.48
N TYR A 369 9.81 -5.22 4.42
CA TYR A 369 8.96 -5.42 5.59
C TYR A 369 9.50 -6.54 6.49
N ASN A 370 9.91 -7.66 5.87
CA ASN A 370 10.35 -8.85 6.61
C ASN A 370 11.82 -8.82 7.04
N ALA A 371 12.73 -8.38 6.17
CA ALA A 371 14.18 -8.47 6.39
C ALA A 371 14.84 -7.10 6.62
N GLY A 372 14.10 -6.02 6.48
CA GLY A 372 14.56 -4.65 6.68
C GLY A 372 15.32 -4.04 5.49
N PRO A 373 15.55 -2.73 5.55
CA PRO A 373 16.17 -1.96 4.47
C PRO A 373 17.63 -2.29 4.22
N GLY A 374 18.36 -2.76 5.25
CA GLY A 374 19.76 -3.16 5.11
C GLY A 374 19.93 -4.33 4.14
N CYS A 375 19.10 -5.36 4.29
CA CYS A 375 19.07 -6.52 3.39
C CYS A 375 18.76 -6.11 1.95
N LEU A 376 17.72 -5.29 1.77
CA LEU A 376 17.30 -4.85 0.44
C LEU A 376 18.35 -3.96 -0.23
N GLN A 377 18.95 -3.03 0.52
CA GLN A 377 19.98 -2.14 0.00
C GLN A 377 21.22 -2.90 -0.48
N GLU A 378 21.69 -3.87 0.31
CA GLU A 378 22.84 -4.70 -0.04
C GLU A 378 22.56 -5.53 -1.28
N ALA A 379 21.42 -6.22 -1.33
CA ALA A 379 21.03 -7.05 -2.49
C ALA A 379 20.88 -6.22 -3.78
N LEU A 380 20.26 -5.04 -3.72
CA LEU A 380 20.19 -4.12 -4.86
C LEU A 380 21.59 -3.64 -5.29
N GLY A 381 22.48 -3.42 -4.32
CA GLY A 381 23.88 -3.05 -4.54
C GLY A 381 24.65 -4.13 -5.30
N ASP A 382 24.49 -5.39 -4.91
CA ASP A 382 25.11 -6.56 -5.55
C ASP A 382 24.63 -6.72 -7.00
N VAL A 383 23.31 -6.65 -7.23
CA VAL A 383 22.72 -6.70 -8.58
C VAL A 383 23.29 -5.59 -9.47
N LYS A 384 23.38 -4.36 -8.93
CA LYS A 384 23.97 -3.24 -9.66
C LYS A 384 25.45 -3.45 -9.97
N GLN A 385 26.23 -3.99 -9.02
CA GLN A 385 27.66 -4.23 -9.20
C GLN A 385 27.91 -5.31 -10.25
N ALA A 386 27.12 -6.39 -10.23
CA ALA A 386 27.16 -7.46 -11.22
C ALA A 386 26.68 -7.00 -12.62
N ARG A 387 25.96 -5.87 -12.69
CA ARG A 387 25.29 -5.34 -13.89
C ARG A 387 24.19 -6.28 -14.38
N ASP A 388 23.56 -6.99 -13.46
CA ASP A 388 22.43 -7.84 -13.76
C ASP A 388 21.15 -7.01 -13.91
N PRO A 389 20.09 -7.57 -14.53
CA PRO A 389 18.81 -6.90 -14.65
C PRO A 389 18.19 -6.56 -13.28
N PHE A 390 17.53 -5.42 -13.20
CA PHE A 390 16.69 -5.07 -12.07
C PHE A 390 15.32 -5.76 -12.22
N ASP A 391 15.24 -7.00 -11.77
CA ASP A 391 13.99 -7.76 -11.66
C ASP A 391 13.93 -8.54 -10.33
N TRP A 392 12.73 -8.99 -9.96
CA TRP A 392 12.56 -9.73 -8.69
C TRP A 392 13.44 -10.98 -8.65
N SER A 393 13.55 -11.73 -9.74
CA SER A 393 14.28 -13.01 -9.76
C SER A 393 15.76 -12.85 -9.43
N THR A 394 16.35 -11.75 -9.90
CA THR A 394 17.76 -11.44 -9.68
C THR A 394 17.98 -10.92 -8.25
N VAL A 395 17.15 -10.00 -7.78
CA VAL A 395 17.27 -9.45 -6.41
C VAL A 395 16.96 -10.51 -5.35
N SER A 396 15.98 -11.38 -5.59
CA SER A 396 15.65 -12.47 -4.66
C SER A 396 16.81 -13.45 -4.50
N GLN A 397 17.57 -13.71 -5.57
CA GLN A 397 18.78 -14.53 -5.48
C GLN A 397 19.86 -13.83 -4.66
N ALA A 398 20.08 -12.53 -4.88
CA ALA A 398 21.02 -11.75 -4.07
C ALA A 398 20.62 -11.74 -2.58
N LEU A 399 19.34 -11.61 -2.25
CA LEU A 399 18.83 -11.75 -0.88
C LEU A 399 19.10 -13.15 -0.29
N ALA A 400 18.96 -14.21 -1.09
CA ALA A 400 19.19 -15.59 -0.65
C ALA A 400 20.68 -15.87 -0.33
N ASP A 401 21.58 -15.15 -0.99
CA ASP A 401 23.02 -15.24 -0.79
C ASP A 401 23.46 -14.53 0.51
N LEU A 402 22.69 -13.54 0.99
CA LEU A 402 22.88 -12.90 2.29
C LEU A 402 22.34 -13.78 3.43
N GLU A 403 23.22 -14.29 4.29
CA GLU A 403 22.85 -15.25 5.35
C GLU A 403 21.71 -14.75 6.26
N ALA A 404 21.74 -13.47 6.64
CA ALA A 404 20.71 -12.86 7.50
C ALA A 404 19.37 -12.63 6.79
N CYS A 405 19.35 -12.60 5.45
CA CYS A 405 18.19 -12.21 4.65
C CYS A 405 17.55 -13.40 3.92
N ARG A 406 18.14 -14.59 4.02
CA ARG A 406 17.75 -15.78 3.23
C ARG A 406 16.28 -16.17 3.36
N GLY A 407 15.67 -15.96 4.53
CA GLY A 407 14.25 -16.25 4.77
C GLY A 407 13.28 -15.35 4.01
N SER A 408 13.73 -14.18 3.54
CA SER A 408 12.91 -13.15 2.91
C SER A 408 12.29 -13.63 1.60
N MET A 409 13.03 -14.36 0.78
CA MET A 409 12.52 -14.89 -0.49
C MET A 409 11.33 -15.83 -0.27
N GLU A 410 11.44 -16.77 0.67
CA GLU A 410 10.35 -17.67 0.99
C GLU A 410 9.16 -16.94 1.61
N TYR A 411 9.41 -15.90 2.40
CA TYR A 411 8.37 -15.04 2.95
C TYR A 411 7.55 -14.37 1.84
N VAL A 412 8.20 -13.71 0.87
CA VAL A 412 7.52 -13.05 -0.26
C VAL A 412 6.74 -14.05 -1.11
N GLU A 413 7.33 -15.22 -1.37
CA GLU A 413 6.66 -16.32 -2.07
C GLU A 413 5.38 -16.77 -1.35
N ARG A 414 5.41 -16.91 -0.02
CA ARG A 414 4.23 -17.32 0.75
C ARG A 414 3.12 -16.27 0.70
N VAL A 415 3.45 -14.98 0.89
CA VAL A 415 2.46 -13.89 0.81
C VAL A 415 1.82 -13.84 -0.58
N THR A 416 2.64 -13.82 -1.64
CA THR A 416 2.14 -13.67 -3.01
C THR A 416 1.35 -14.87 -3.54
N LYS A 417 1.42 -16.04 -2.86
CA LYS A 417 0.69 -17.26 -3.22
C LYS A 417 -0.61 -17.50 -2.45
N ILE A 418 -0.94 -16.67 -1.46
CA ILE A 418 -2.26 -16.77 -0.80
C ILE A 418 -3.38 -16.55 -1.83
N TYR A 419 -3.14 -15.62 -2.77
CA TYR A 419 -4.00 -15.33 -3.93
C TYR A 419 -3.18 -15.48 -5.22
N PRO A 420 -3.09 -16.70 -5.77
CA PRO A 420 -2.24 -17.00 -6.92
C PRO A 420 -2.72 -16.37 -8.23
#